data_AF-A0A7Y2U8X4-F1
#
_entry.id   AF-A0A7Y2U8X4-F1
#
_cell.length_a   1.000
_cell.length_b   1.000
_cell.length_c   1.000
_cell.angle_alpha   90.00
_cell.angle_beta   90.00
_cell.angle_gamma   90.00
#
_symmetry.space_group_name_H-M   'P 1'
#
loop_
_entity.id
_entity.type
_entity.pdbx_description
1 polymer ?
#
loop_
_entity_poly.entity_id
_entity_poly.type
_entity_poly.pdbx_seq_one_letter_code
_entity_poly.pdbx_strand_id
1 'polypeptide(L)'
;KNLLAGNACLDGKGERIMNFIHRDDVAAAMLILGGMQPFPSAEIYNVSAEPVSQYDCYALLAEHFKVSMPQAGETTAKRKRGNTSKRVSNAKLKRLGWRPVYNDFLSVALHCQPE
;
A
#
# COMPACT_ATOMS: atom_id res chain seq x y z
N LYS A 1 -3.43 -12.36 -9.83
CA LYS A 1 -1.96 -12.49 -9.91
C LYS A 1 -1.46 -12.75 -8.50
N ASN A 2 -0.85 -13.90 -8.26
CA ASN A 2 -0.38 -14.38 -6.96
C ASN A 2 1.08 -14.82 -7.13
N LEU A 3 1.96 -14.22 -6.32
CA LEU A 3 3.40 -14.49 -6.37
C LEU A 3 3.71 -15.93 -5.93
N LEU A 4 3.15 -16.37 -4.81
CA LEU A 4 3.39 -17.69 -4.23
C LEU A 4 2.82 -18.82 -5.10
N ALA A 5 1.76 -18.54 -5.87
CA ALA A 5 1.23 -19.48 -6.86
C ALA A 5 2.00 -19.44 -8.20
N GLY A 6 3.07 -18.65 -8.32
CA GLY A 6 3.91 -18.58 -9.53
C GLY A 6 3.24 -17.91 -10.75
N ASN A 7 2.07 -17.29 -10.58
CA ASN A 7 1.32 -16.65 -11.68
C ASN A 7 1.30 -15.12 -11.61
N ALA A 8 2.17 -14.55 -10.77
CA ALA A 8 2.43 -13.12 -10.78
C ALA A 8 3.19 -12.71 -12.05
N CYS A 9 2.99 -11.47 -12.46
CA CYS A 9 3.61 -10.89 -13.64
C CYS A 9 3.65 -9.37 -13.48
N LEU A 10 4.78 -8.75 -13.81
CA LEU A 10 4.96 -7.30 -13.79
C LEU A 10 4.16 -6.66 -14.93
N ASP A 11 3.51 -5.54 -14.63
CA ASP A 11 2.88 -4.72 -15.65
C ASP A 11 3.92 -3.78 -16.25
N GLY A 12 4.33 -4.02 -17.50
CA GLY A 12 5.47 -3.32 -18.09
C GLY A 12 6.73 -3.56 -17.25
N LYS A 13 7.37 -2.48 -16.79
CA LYS A 13 8.54 -2.55 -15.88
C LYS A 13 8.17 -2.54 -14.39
N GLY A 14 6.88 -2.59 -14.03
CA GLY A 14 6.42 -2.53 -12.64
C GLY A 14 6.49 -1.13 -12.01
N GLU A 15 6.58 -0.08 -12.82
CA GLU A 15 6.74 1.33 -12.40
C GLU A 15 5.51 1.90 -11.68
N ARG A 16 4.37 1.21 -11.76
CA ARG A 16 3.13 1.67 -11.14
C ARG A 16 3.30 1.73 -9.62
N ILE A 17 2.91 2.86 -9.05
CA ILE A 17 2.90 3.04 -7.60
C ILE A 17 1.68 2.36 -6.98
N MET A 18 1.96 1.56 -5.96
CA MET A 18 1.03 0.90 -5.07
C MET A 18 0.98 1.69 -3.75
N ASN A 19 -0.22 1.85 -3.20
CA ASN A 19 -0.44 2.48 -1.91
C ASN A 19 -1.15 1.45 -1.03
N PHE A 20 -0.58 1.19 0.14
CA PHE A 20 -1.11 0.21 1.10
C PHE A 20 -1.34 0.88 2.45
N ILE A 21 -2.11 0.21 3.29
CA ILE A 21 -2.29 0.61 4.69
C ILE A 21 -2.68 -0.64 5.47
N HIS A 22 -2.11 -0.82 6.66
CA HIS A 22 -2.55 -1.88 7.56
C HIS A 22 -3.88 -1.51 8.22
N ARG A 23 -4.77 -2.49 8.46
CA ARG A 23 -6.11 -2.20 9.02
C ARG A 23 -6.04 -1.50 10.38
N ASP A 24 -5.05 -1.84 11.20
CA ASP A 24 -4.93 -1.30 12.56
C ASP A 24 -4.51 0.18 12.51
N ASP A 25 -3.70 0.56 11.51
CA ASP A 25 -3.34 1.96 11.28
C ASP A 25 -4.54 2.78 10.75
N VAL A 26 -5.46 2.14 10.01
CA VAL A 26 -6.76 2.74 9.66
C VAL A 26 -7.60 2.97 10.91
N ALA A 27 -7.70 1.98 11.80
CA ALA A 27 -8.44 2.11 13.05
C ALA A 27 -7.84 3.22 13.95
N ALA A 28 -6.52 3.27 14.09
CA ALA A 28 -5.83 4.31 14.83
C ALA A 28 -6.08 5.72 14.25
N ALA A 29 -6.09 5.86 12.92
CA ALA A 29 -6.45 7.11 12.26
C ALA A 29 -7.89 7.54 12.57
N MET A 30 -8.84 6.59 12.51
CA MET A 30 -10.26 6.83 12.81
C MET A 30 -10.45 7.29 14.27
N LEU A 31 -9.73 6.71 15.22
CA LEU A 31 -9.79 7.11 16.63
C LEU A 31 -9.29 8.54 16.83
N ILE A 32 -8.17 8.92 16.21
CA ILE A 32 -7.65 10.30 16.28
C ILE A 32 -8.66 11.29 15.70
N LEU A 33 -9.19 11.00 14.50
CA LEU A 33 -10.15 11.88 13.84
C LEU A 33 -11.47 11.97 14.61
N GLY A 34 -12.00 10.85 15.10
CA GLY A 34 -13.23 10.80 15.89
C GLY A 34 -13.13 11.48 17.25
N GLY A 35 -11.92 11.58 17.81
CA GLY A 35 -11.64 12.27 19.06
C GLY A 35 -11.51 13.80 18.95
N MET A 36 -11.45 14.37 17.74
CA MET A 36 -11.30 15.82 17.57
C MET A 36 -12.59 16.56 17.94
N GLN A 37 -12.49 17.56 18.81
CA GLN A 37 -13.59 18.43 19.18
C GLN A 37 -13.15 19.90 19.20
N PRO A 38 -13.73 20.78 18.35
CA PRO A 38 -14.66 20.45 17.27
C PRO A 38 -13.94 19.70 16.14
N PHE A 39 -14.65 18.79 15.45
CA PHE A 39 -14.15 18.26 14.20
C PHE A 39 -14.24 19.34 13.10
N PRO A 40 -13.16 19.65 12.36
CA PRO A 40 -13.22 20.67 11.33
C PRO A 40 -14.16 20.21 10.21
N SER A 41 -15.16 21.03 9.87
CA SER A 41 -16.15 20.69 8.85
C SER A 41 -15.49 20.55 7.46
N ALA A 42 -16.00 19.62 6.65
CA ALA A 42 -15.62 19.41 5.25
C ALA A 42 -14.15 19.01 4.97
N GLU A 43 -13.40 18.55 5.97
CA GLU A 43 -12.01 18.11 5.75
C GLU A 43 -11.90 16.64 5.29
N ILE A 44 -11.00 16.40 4.33
CA ILE A 44 -10.65 15.03 3.85
C ILE A 44 -9.22 14.68 4.28
N TYR A 45 -9.02 13.47 4.79
CA TYR A 45 -7.71 12.93 5.19
C TYR A 45 -7.43 11.63 4.45
N ASN A 46 -6.24 11.52 3.85
CA ASN A 46 -5.78 10.27 3.30
C ASN A 46 -5.11 9.43 4.39
N VAL A 47 -5.47 8.15 4.48
CA VAL A 47 -4.81 7.17 5.34
C VAL A 47 -4.06 6.18 4.44
N SER A 48 -2.73 6.21 4.51
CA SER A 48 -1.83 5.39 3.69
C SER A 48 -0.49 5.24 4.39
N ALA A 49 0.17 4.09 4.21
CA ALA A 49 1.59 3.89 4.49
C ALA A 49 2.44 4.50 3.37
N GLU A 50 3.76 4.34 3.44
CA GLU A 50 4.66 4.83 2.40
C GLU A 50 4.41 4.08 1.07
N PRO A 51 4.29 4.80 -0.06
CA PRO A 51 4.03 4.20 -1.36
C PRO A 51 5.24 3.43 -1.89
N VAL A 52 4.99 2.35 -2.62
CA VAL A 52 6.01 1.44 -3.16
C VAL A 52 5.67 1.10 -4.62
N SER A 53 6.66 0.86 -5.48
CA SER A 53 6.36 0.43 -6.86
C SER A 53 5.88 -1.03 -6.88
N GLN A 54 5.15 -1.44 -7.93
CA GLN A 54 4.79 -2.86 -8.09
C GLN A 54 6.04 -3.74 -8.20
N TYR A 55 7.08 -3.25 -8.89
CA TYR A 55 8.35 -3.94 -8.99
C TYR A 55 8.91 -4.20 -7.58
N ASP A 56 9.03 -3.16 -6.76
CA ASP A 56 9.58 -3.26 -5.42
C ASP A 56 8.70 -4.13 -4.50
N CYS A 57 7.37 -4.11 -4.67
CA CYS A 57 6.48 -5.03 -3.94
C CYS A 57 6.85 -6.48 -4.20
N TYR A 58 7.00 -6.85 -5.47
CA TYR A 58 7.36 -8.21 -5.82
C TYR A 58 8.80 -8.53 -5.42
N ALA A 59 9.73 -7.58 -5.55
CA ALA A 59 11.12 -7.77 -5.12
C ALA A 59 11.20 -8.11 -3.61
N LEU A 60 10.54 -7.30 -2.78
CA LEU A 60 10.51 -7.48 -1.33
C LEU A 60 9.86 -8.82 -0.94
N LEU A 61 8.74 -9.20 -1.58
CA LEU A 61 8.09 -10.49 -1.30
C LEU A 61 8.90 -11.68 -1.84
N ALA A 62 9.49 -11.56 -3.02
CA ALA A 62 10.29 -12.61 -3.64
C ALA A 62 11.53 -12.90 -2.79
N GLU A 63 12.20 -11.86 -2.30
CA GLU A 63 13.29 -11.97 -1.34
C GLU A 63 12.81 -12.64 -0.03
N HIS A 64 11.72 -12.15 0.57
CA HIS A 64 11.22 -12.67 1.84
C HIS A 64 10.83 -14.16 1.76
N PHE A 65 10.09 -14.55 0.72
CA PHE A 65 9.62 -15.94 0.54
C PHE A 65 10.60 -16.82 -0.24
N LYS A 66 11.76 -16.30 -0.64
CA LYS A 66 12.80 -17.01 -1.41
C LYS A 66 12.24 -17.62 -2.71
N VAL A 67 11.40 -16.88 -3.42
CA VAL A 67 10.84 -17.26 -4.72
C VAL A 67 11.41 -16.36 -5.83
N SER A 68 11.31 -16.82 -7.07
CA SER A 68 11.81 -16.04 -8.22
C SER A 68 10.98 -14.78 -8.47
N MET A 69 11.64 -13.73 -8.94
CA MET A 69 10.97 -12.51 -9.39
C MET A 69 10.03 -12.78 -10.57
N PRO A 70 8.81 -12.22 -10.56
CA PRO A 70 7.90 -12.31 -11.70
C PRO A 70 8.50 -11.69 -12.96
N GLN A 71 8.27 -12.33 -14.11
CA GLN A 71 8.65 -11.75 -15.39
C GLN A 71 7.73 -10.59 -15.79
N ALA A 72 8.25 -9.68 -16.60
CA ALA A 72 7.44 -8.71 -17.33
C ALA A 72 6.52 -9.44 -18.32
N GLY A 73 5.27 -9.01 -18.39
CA GLY A 73 4.33 -9.56 -19.36
C GLY A 73 3.33 -8.53 -19.84
N GLU A 74 2.72 -8.84 -20.98
CA GLU A 74 1.70 -7.98 -21.57
C GLU A 74 0.49 -7.92 -20.64
N THR A 75 0.16 -6.70 -20.18
CA THR A 75 -1.03 -6.48 -19.39
C THR A 75 -2.24 -6.52 -20.32
N THR A 76 -2.77 -7.71 -20.57
CA THR A 76 -3.94 -7.93 -21.44
C THR A 76 -5.26 -7.47 -20.83
N ALA A 77 -5.29 -7.20 -19.52
CA ALA A 77 -6.50 -6.78 -18.83
C ALA A 77 -6.77 -5.27 -19.00
N LYS A 78 -7.81 -4.91 -19.77
CA LYS A 78 -8.39 -3.56 -19.74
C LYS A 78 -8.81 -3.22 -18.30
N ARG A 79 -8.15 -2.24 -17.70
CA ARG A 79 -8.43 -1.82 -16.32
C ARG A 79 -9.60 -0.85 -16.28
N LYS A 80 -10.52 -1.06 -15.33
CA LYS A 80 -11.67 -0.16 -15.07
C LYS A 80 -11.28 1.29 -14.72
N ARG A 81 -10.03 1.56 -14.30
CA ARG A 81 -9.56 2.90 -13.87
C ARG A 81 -8.41 3.47 -14.72
N GLY A 82 -8.25 2.97 -15.96
CA GLY A 82 -7.15 3.36 -16.83
C GLY A 82 -5.78 3.02 -16.24
N ASN A 83 -4.71 3.53 -16.86
CA ASN A 83 -3.33 3.24 -16.47
C ASN A 83 -2.72 4.34 -15.58
N THR A 84 -3.54 4.97 -14.73
CA THR A 84 -3.07 6.07 -13.87
C THR A 84 -2.26 5.53 -12.68
N SER A 85 -1.14 6.21 -12.39
CA SER A 85 -0.26 5.96 -11.26
C SER A 85 -0.28 7.18 -10.34
N LYS A 86 -0.45 6.99 -9.03
CA LYS A 86 -0.51 8.09 -8.06
C LYS A 86 0.20 7.72 -6.76
N ARG A 87 0.80 8.73 -6.13
CA ARG A 87 1.33 8.67 -4.76
C ARG A 87 0.35 9.36 -3.83
N VAL A 88 -0.15 8.66 -2.82
CA VAL A 88 -1.08 9.22 -1.84
C VAL A 88 -0.28 9.86 -0.70
N SER A 89 -0.46 11.17 -0.49
CA SER A 89 0.16 11.87 0.64
C SER A 89 -0.72 11.77 1.88
N ASN A 90 -0.13 11.34 3.00
CA ASN A 90 -0.73 11.32 4.34
C ASN A 90 -0.26 12.50 5.21
N ALA A 91 0.43 13.50 4.63
CA ALA A 91 1.07 14.58 5.38
C ALA A 91 0.07 15.37 6.24
N LYS A 92 -1.17 15.55 5.76
CA LYS A 92 -2.23 16.22 6.51
C LYS A 92 -2.60 15.49 7.80
N LEU A 93 -2.72 14.16 7.74
CA LEU A 93 -3.02 13.34 8.90
C LEU A 93 -1.82 13.24 9.85
N LYS A 94 -0.59 13.15 9.31
CA LYS A 94 0.64 13.21 10.13
C LYS A 94 0.77 14.52 10.93
N ARG A 95 0.26 15.65 10.42
CA ARG A 95 0.24 16.92 11.18
C ARG A 95 -0.67 16.88 12.42
N LEU A 96 -1.63 15.95 12.49
CA LEU A 96 -2.48 15.72 13.66
C LEU A 96 -1.83 14.80 14.71
N GLY A 97 -0.56 14.41 14.51
CA GLY A 97 0.14 13.50 15.41
C GLY A 97 -0.01 12.02 15.07
N TRP A 98 -0.87 11.66 14.11
CA TRP A 98 -0.96 10.27 13.64
C TRP A 98 0.36 9.78 13.03
N ARG A 99 0.76 8.57 13.36
CA ARG A 99 1.91 7.86 12.78
C ARG A 99 1.50 6.41 12.57
N PRO A 100 1.62 5.85 11.36
CA PRO A 100 1.36 4.43 11.15
C PRO A 100 2.44 3.61 11.87
N VAL A 101 2.03 2.52 12.51
CA VAL A 101 2.92 1.51 13.05
C VAL A 101 3.57 0.72 11.91
N TYR A 102 2.80 0.42 10.86
CA TYR A 102 3.27 -0.31 9.68
C TYR A 102 3.50 0.68 8.54
N ASN A 103 4.70 1.25 8.49
CA ASN A 103 5.01 2.40 7.62
C ASN A 103 5.52 2.00 6.22
N ASP A 104 6.12 0.83 6.07
CA ASP A 104 6.59 0.28 4.80
C ASP A 104 5.76 -0.92 4.33
N PHE A 105 5.97 -1.34 3.08
CA PHE A 105 5.19 -2.42 2.48
C PHE A 105 5.33 -3.77 3.19
N LEU A 106 6.53 -4.18 3.59
CA LEU A 106 6.72 -5.48 4.25
C LEU A 106 6.09 -5.48 5.64
N SER A 107 6.26 -4.40 6.40
CA SER A 107 5.60 -4.27 7.71
C SER A 107 4.07 -4.40 7.59
N VAL A 108 3.48 -3.81 6.54
CA VAL A 108 2.03 -3.94 6.25
C VAL A 108 1.67 -5.36 5.82
N ALA A 109 2.47 -5.98 4.95
CA ALA A 109 2.13 -7.26 4.32
C ALA A 109 2.33 -8.46 5.25
N LEU A 110 3.31 -8.41 6.14
CA LEU A 110 3.76 -9.55 6.94
C LEU A 110 3.23 -9.55 8.38
N HIS A 111 2.68 -8.44 8.87
CA HIS A 111 2.21 -8.36 10.25
C HIS A 111 1.12 -9.39 10.60
N CYS A 112 0.30 -9.81 9.62
CA CYS A 112 -0.75 -10.80 9.84
C CYS A 112 -0.30 -12.27 9.68
N GLN A 113 1.00 -12.57 9.57
CA GLN A 113 1.46 -13.95 9.54
C GLN A 113 1.37 -14.55 10.96
N PRO A 114 0.64 -15.66 11.17
CA PRO A 114 0.82 -16.43 12.39
C PRO A 114 2.27 -16.96 12.44
N GLU A 115 2.86 -16.98 13.63
CA GLU A 115 4.18 -17.58 13.89
C GLU A 115 4.26 -19.05 13.43
#